data_AF-A0A2T1A0G9-F1
#
_entry.id   AF-A0A2T1A0G9-F1
#
_cell.length_a   1.000
_cell.length_b   1.000
_cell.length_c   1.000
_cell.angle_alpha   90.00
_cell.angle_beta   90.00
_cell.angle_gamma   90.00
#
_symmetry.space_group_name_H-M   'P 1'
#
loop_
_entity.id
_entity.type
_entity.pdbx_description
1 polymer ?
#
loop_
_entity_poly.entity_id
_entity_poly.type
_entity_poly.pdbx_seq_one_letter_code
_entity_poly.pdbx_strand_id
1 'polypeptide(L)'
;MYVGPIYCVDDVSEVCPWCLADGSAAAKWSAIFNDLYDIPEGVPQHVVQTIDSRTPGYSTWQGNRWLFSEDDALVFVGEVIGSTIVRKNETEKISACRKALGDWNFPNDFDLSDVVIGGQPAIYLFQNKKTAEYKAYADMT
;
A
#
# COMPACT_ATOMS: atom_id res chain seq x y z
N MET A 1 -12.12 16.41 2.70
CA MET A 1 -11.55 15.84 3.94
C MET A 1 -10.95 14.49 3.61
N TYR A 2 -9.92 14.04 4.34
CA TYR A 2 -9.41 12.67 4.27
C TYR A 2 -10.17 11.81 5.27
N VAL A 3 -10.69 10.68 4.78
CA VAL A 3 -11.34 9.62 5.56
C VAL A 3 -10.62 8.33 5.20
N GLY A 4 -10.11 7.63 6.20
CA GLY A 4 -9.29 6.44 6.03
C GLY A 4 -8.70 5.99 7.37
N PRO A 5 -7.65 5.14 7.35
CA PRO A 5 -6.94 4.77 8.55
C PRO A 5 -6.38 6.01 9.27
N ILE A 6 -6.78 6.18 10.53
CA ILE A 6 -6.28 7.20 11.47
C ILE A 6 -6.13 6.48 12.80
N TYR A 7 -4.90 6.22 13.20
CA TYR A 7 -4.57 5.57 14.46
C TYR A 7 -4.09 6.63 15.46
N CYS A 8 -4.95 7.00 16.41
CA CYS A 8 -4.64 7.89 17.52
C CYS A 8 -5.47 7.55 18.75
N VAL A 9 -5.12 8.14 19.90
CA VAL A 9 -5.89 7.98 21.16
C VAL A 9 -7.17 8.80 21.17
N ASP A 10 -7.21 9.88 20.39
CA ASP A 10 -8.37 10.75 20.23
C ASP A 10 -9.37 10.17 19.22
N ASP A 11 -10.65 10.52 19.37
CA ASP A 11 -11.70 10.16 18.42
C ASP A 11 -11.70 11.14 17.22
N VAL A 12 -10.89 10.84 16.20
CA VAL A 12 -10.73 11.65 14.98
C VAL A 12 -11.20 10.83 13.78
N SER A 13 -12.33 11.23 13.18
CA SER A 13 -12.92 10.54 12.03
C SER A 13 -12.43 11.04 10.67
N GLU A 14 -11.92 12.27 10.61
CA GLU A 14 -11.41 12.87 9.39
C GLU A 14 -10.32 13.90 9.66
N VAL A 15 -9.37 14.05 8.74
CA VAL A 15 -8.35 15.11 8.78
C VAL A 15 -8.32 15.90 7.48
N CYS A 16 -7.85 17.15 7.55
CA CYS A 16 -7.68 17.95 6.35
C CYS A 16 -6.50 17.38 5.53
N PRO A 17 -6.63 17.17 4.20
CA PRO A 17 -5.54 16.58 3.40
C PRO A 17 -4.23 17.35 3.46
N TRP A 18 -4.29 18.67 3.60
CA TRP A 18 -3.10 19.53 3.77
C TRP A 18 -2.42 19.32 5.12
N CYS A 19 -3.21 19.12 6.18
CA CYS A 19 -2.74 18.86 7.54
C CYS A 19 -2.07 17.50 7.65
N LEU A 20 -2.54 16.53 6.86
CA LEU A 20 -1.86 15.24 6.69
C LEU A 20 -0.55 15.46 5.93
N ALA A 21 -0.58 16.11 4.77
CA ALA A 21 0.59 16.30 3.92
C ALA A 21 1.75 17.06 4.60
N ASP A 22 1.44 18.08 5.40
CA ASP A 22 2.42 18.85 6.16
C ASP A 22 2.78 18.24 7.53
N GLY A 23 2.06 17.22 7.98
CA GLY A 23 2.27 16.51 9.24
C GLY A 23 1.67 17.22 10.47
N SER A 24 0.98 18.33 10.31
CA SER A 24 0.34 19.04 11.43
C SER A 24 -0.76 18.21 12.11
N ALA A 25 -1.46 17.35 11.35
CA ALA A 25 -2.43 16.41 11.92
C ALA A 25 -1.75 15.37 12.82
N ALA A 26 -0.68 14.73 12.32
CA ALA A 26 0.10 13.78 13.11
C ALA A 26 0.69 14.43 14.37
N ALA A 27 1.24 15.65 14.25
CA ALA A 27 1.79 16.37 15.40
C ALA A 27 0.73 16.75 16.44
N LYS A 28 -0.49 17.08 16.01
CA LYS A 28 -1.58 17.49 16.91
C LYS A 28 -2.16 16.32 17.70
N TRP A 29 -2.35 15.17 17.05
CA TRP A 29 -3.09 14.03 17.60
C TRP A 29 -2.19 12.81 17.89
N SER A 30 -0.87 12.95 17.73
CA SER A 30 0.07 11.82 17.72
C SER A 30 -0.42 10.69 16.79
N ALA A 31 -1.00 11.08 15.65
CA ALA A 31 -1.69 10.17 14.75
C ALA A 31 -0.73 9.52 13.76
N ILE A 32 -0.97 8.24 13.48
CA ILE A 32 -0.32 7.48 12.43
C ILE A 32 -1.40 7.10 11.40
N PHE A 33 -1.07 7.19 10.11
CA PHE A 33 -1.96 6.90 8.98
C PHE A 33 -1.61 5.60 8.27
N ASN A 34 -0.41 5.07 8.47
CA ASN A 34 0.04 3.78 7.95
C ASN A 34 0.81 3.00 9.01
N ASP A 35 0.49 1.72 9.16
CA ASP A 35 1.32 0.80 9.95
C ASP A 35 2.49 0.30 9.09
N LEU A 36 3.70 0.35 9.65
CA LEU A 36 4.94 0.04 8.93
C LEU A 36 5.72 -1.03 9.69
N TYR A 37 6.04 -2.11 8.99
CA TYR A 37 6.84 -3.22 9.49
C TYR A 37 7.78 -3.72 8.40
N ASP A 38 8.71 -4.61 8.78
CA ASP A 38 9.76 -5.14 7.90
C ASP A 38 10.57 -4.06 7.17
N ILE A 39 10.78 -2.90 7.82
CA ILE A 39 11.51 -1.77 7.25
C ILE A 39 12.99 -2.16 7.12
N PRO A 40 13.57 -2.16 5.91
CA PRO A 40 14.99 -2.45 5.73
C PRO A 40 15.89 -1.42 6.41
N GLU A 41 17.03 -1.85 6.96
CA GLU A 41 17.97 -0.98 7.70
C GLU A 41 18.48 0.21 6.86
N GLY A 42 18.54 0.08 5.54
CA GLY A 42 18.98 1.14 4.64
C GLY A 42 17.93 2.25 4.41
N VAL A 43 16.68 2.06 4.84
CA VAL A 43 15.62 3.07 4.68
C VAL A 43 15.80 4.19 5.71
N PRO A 44 15.98 5.45 5.29
CA PRO A 44 16.16 6.54 6.23
C PRO A 44 14.93 6.81 7.09
N GLN A 45 15.13 7.18 8.36
CA GLN A 45 14.02 7.47 9.29
C GLN A 45 13.04 8.54 8.78
N HIS A 46 13.51 9.54 8.04
CA HIS A 46 12.62 10.58 7.49
C HIS A 46 11.67 10.04 6.41
N VAL A 47 12.05 8.96 5.71
CA VAL A 47 11.17 8.26 4.76
C VAL A 47 10.06 7.55 5.53
N VAL A 48 10.44 6.80 6.58
CA VAL A 48 9.48 6.14 7.49
C VAL A 48 8.47 7.14 8.05
N GLN A 49 8.96 8.26 8.61
CA GLN A 49 8.13 9.34 9.14
C GLN A 49 7.21 10.00 8.09
N THR A 50 7.64 10.02 6.83
CA THR A 50 6.82 10.57 5.75
C THR A 50 5.67 9.62 5.42
N ILE A 51 5.90 8.30 5.45
CA ILE A 51 4.86 7.32 5.16
C ILE A 51 3.89 7.17 6.33
N ASP A 52 4.38 7.05 7.56
CA ASP A 52 3.52 6.83 8.74
C ASP A 52 2.65 8.04 9.07
N SER A 53 3.16 9.28 8.92
CA SER A 53 2.54 10.48 9.50
C SER A 53 2.08 11.49 8.45
N ARG A 54 2.49 11.32 7.18
CA ARG A 54 2.27 12.34 6.13
C ARG A 54 1.77 11.78 4.80
N THR A 55 1.49 10.49 4.76
CA THR A 55 0.96 9.81 3.58
C THR A 55 -0.40 9.22 3.90
N PRO A 56 -1.42 9.43 3.05
CA PRO A 56 -2.73 8.80 3.25
C PRO A 56 -2.60 7.29 3.36
N GLY A 57 -3.33 6.69 4.30
CA GLY A 57 -3.52 5.25 4.33
C GLY A 57 -4.46 4.79 3.21
N TYR A 58 -4.43 3.50 2.94
CA TYR A 58 -5.38 2.83 2.05
C TYR A 58 -6.11 1.73 2.82
N SER A 59 -7.31 1.36 2.37
CA SER A 59 -8.12 0.34 3.03
C SER A 59 -7.59 -1.06 2.73
N THR A 60 -7.55 -1.92 3.76
CA THR A 60 -7.11 -3.32 3.68
C THR A 60 -7.99 -4.23 4.54
N TRP A 61 -7.84 -5.56 4.40
CA TRP A 61 -8.56 -6.54 5.20
C TRP A 61 -7.89 -6.78 6.55
N GLN A 62 -6.62 -7.22 6.56
CA GLN A 62 -5.91 -7.58 7.81
C GLN A 62 -5.10 -6.42 8.38
N GLY A 63 -4.51 -5.59 7.51
CA GLY A 63 -3.72 -4.42 7.88
C GLY A 63 -2.82 -3.91 6.74
N ASN A 64 -2.44 -2.64 6.80
CA ASN A 64 -1.63 -2.01 5.76
C ASN A 64 -0.20 -2.60 5.77
N ARG A 65 0.31 -2.94 4.59
CA ARG A 65 1.71 -3.36 4.39
C ARG A 65 2.40 -2.44 3.40
N TRP A 66 3.21 -1.50 3.89
CA TRP A 66 4.02 -0.70 2.99
C TRP A 66 5.22 -1.50 2.48
N LEU A 67 5.48 -1.47 1.16
CA LEU A 67 6.61 -2.18 0.56
C LEU A 67 7.83 -1.27 0.42
N PHE A 68 9.02 -1.85 0.60
CA PHE A 68 10.31 -1.14 0.57
C PHE A 68 11.29 -1.74 -0.46
N SER A 69 12.20 -0.91 -0.95
CA SER A 69 13.49 -1.33 -1.48
C SER A 69 14.51 -1.37 -0.36
N GLU A 70 15.76 -1.69 -0.66
CA GLU A 70 16.83 -1.72 0.36
C GLU A 70 17.06 -0.35 1.02
N ASP A 71 16.72 0.74 0.33
CA ASP A 71 17.10 2.10 0.70
C ASP A 71 15.96 3.15 0.60
N ASP A 72 14.72 2.75 0.26
CA ASP A 72 13.58 3.68 0.10
C ASP A 72 12.24 2.95 0.25
N ALA A 73 11.16 3.72 0.44
CA ALA A 73 9.80 3.22 0.36
C ALA A 73 9.33 3.19 -1.10
N LEU A 74 8.60 2.14 -1.48
CA LEU A 74 7.93 2.14 -2.78
C LEU A 74 6.70 3.05 -2.74
N VAL A 75 6.30 3.54 -3.91
CA VAL A 75 5.09 4.34 -4.10
C VAL A 75 3.90 3.42 -4.23
N PHE A 76 2.88 3.64 -3.40
CA PHE A 76 1.59 3.01 -3.60
C PHE A 76 0.97 3.49 -4.93
N VAL A 77 0.70 2.55 -5.83
CA VAL A 77 0.10 2.81 -7.14
C VAL A 77 -1.42 2.73 -7.06
N GLY A 78 -1.92 1.81 -6.24
CA GLY A 78 -3.34 1.55 -6.08
C GLY A 78 -3.65 0.07 -5.87
N GLU A 79 -4.90 -0.19 -5.54
CA GLU A 79 -5.45 -1.54 -5.58
C GLU A 79 -5.68 -1.99 -7.03
N VAL A 80 -5.41 -3.26 -7.30
CA VAL A 80 -5.38 -3.82 -8.65
C VAL A 80 -6.80 -4.14 -9.13
N ILE A 81 -7.14 -3.63 -10.31
CA ILE A 81 -8.26 -4.16 -11.12
C ILE A 81 -7.65 -5.13 -12.13
N GLY A 82 -7.79 -6.42 -11.83
CA GLY A 82 -7.15 -7.51 -12.56
C GLY A 82 -7.47 -7.54 -14.05
N SER A 83 -8.76 -7.41 -14.38
CA SER A 83 -9.24 -7.36 -15.78
C SER A 83 -8.62 -6.21 -16.58
N THR A 84 -8.28 -5.09 -15.92
CA THR A 84 -7.65 -3.94 -16.59
C THR A 84 -6.19 -4.23 -16.95
N ILE A 85 -5.41 -4.76 -16.00
CA ILE A 85 -3.98 -5.05 -16.23
C ILE A 85 -3.80 -6.18 -17.24
N VAL A 86 -4.68 -7.19 -17.21
CA VAL A 86 -4.69 -8.30 -18.18
C VAL A 86 -5.03 -7.80 -19.57
N ARG A 87 -6.13 -7.03 -19.72
CA ARG A 87 -6.55 -6.48 -21.02
C ARG A 87 -5.48 -5.57 -21.64
N LYS A 88 -4.77 -4.79 -20.83
CA LYS A 88 -3.69 -3.90 -21.28
C LYS A 88 -2.36 -4.62 -21.50
N ASN A 89 -2.27 -5.91 -21.14
CA ASN A 89 -1.06 -6.70 -21.20
C ASN A 89 0.13 -6.06 -20.44
N GLU A 90 -0.14 -5.53 -19.24
CA GLU A 90 0.88 -4.90 -18.39
C GLU A 90 1.71 -5.97 -17.67
N THR A 91 2.64 -6.58 -18.41
CA THR A 91 3.37 -7.79 -18.02
C THR A 91 4.10 -7.70 -16.68
N GLU A 92 4.68 -6.56 -16.37
CA GLU A 92 5.44 -6.32 -15.13
C GLU A 92 4.51 -6.28 -13.92
N LYS A 93 3.35 -5.65 -14.05
CA LYS A 93 2.32 -5.61 -12.99
C LYS A 93 1.70 -7.00 -12.80
N ILE A 94 1.41 -7.69 -13.91
CA ILE A 94 0.93 -9.08 -13.89
C ILE A 94 1.92 -9.97 -13.13
N SER A 95 3.22 -9.86 -13.42
CA SER A 95 4.27 -10.63 -12.74
C SER A 95 4.30 -10.32 -11.23
N ALA A 96 4.24 -9.05 -10.84
CA ALA A 96 4.18 -8.64 -9.44
C ALA A 96 2.95 -9.22 -8.72
N CYS A 97 1.75 -9.16 -9.34
CA CYS A 97 0.53 -9.74 -8.79
C CYS A 97 0.62 -11.27 -8.65
N ARG A 98 1.20 -11.98 -9.64
CA ARG A 98 1.42 -13.43 -9.56
C ARG A 98 2.30 -13.81 -8.38
N LYS A 99 3.38 -13.05 -8.14
CA LYS A 99 4.25 -13.27 -6.98
C LYS A 99 3.49 -13.07 -5.67
N ALA A 100 2.72 -11.99 -5.57
CA ALA A 100 1.89 -11.69 -4.41
C ALA A 100 0.86 -12.79 -4.08
N LEU A 101 0.25 -13.38 -5.11
CA LEU A 101 -0.67 -14.52 -4.97
C LEU A 101 0.06 -15.81 -4.56
N GLY A 102 1.30 -15.98 -5.00
CA GLY A 102 2.14 -17.11 -4.62
C GLY A 102 2.44 -17.18 -3.11
N ASP A 103 2.55 -16.02 -2.44
CA ASP A 103 2.71 -15.95 -0.98
C ASP A 103 1.51 -16.57 -0.22
N TRP A 104 0.35 -16.64 -0.87
CA TRP A 104 -0.88 -17.27 -0.39
C TRP A 104 -1.15 -18.65 -1.02
N ASN A 105 -0.18 -19.23 -1.74
CA ASN A 105 -0.28 -20.52 -2.43
C ASN A 105 -1.42 -20.61 -3.46
N PHE A 106 -1.84 -19.50 -4.06
CA PHE A 106 -2.76 -19.56 -5.20
C PHE A 106 -2.11 -20.29 -6.38
N PRO A 107 -2.91 -21.02 -7.18
CA PRO A 107 -2.37 -21.75 -8.31
C PRO A 107 -1.94 -20.78 -9.42
N ASN A 108 -0.93 -21.19 -10.20
CA ASN A 108 -0.35 -20.35 -11.26
C ASN A 108 -1.36 -20.00 -12.37
N ASP A 109 -2.40 -20.81 -12.55
CA ASP A 109 -3.47 -20.65 -13.53
C ASP A 109 -4.70 -19.88 -13.00
N PHE A 110 -4.66 -19.38 -11.76
CA PHE A 110 -5.70 -18.48 -11.23
C PHE A 110 -5.99 -17.35 -12.23
N ASP A 111 -7.25 -17.03 -12.52
CA ASP A 111 -7.53 -15.94 -13.45
C ASP A 111 -7.33 -14.59 -12.74
N LEU A 112 -6.26 -13.88 -13.09
CA LEU A 112 -6.02 -12.55 -12.55
C LEU A 112 -7.15 -11.58 -12.86
N SER A 113 -7.96 -11.83 -13.89
CA SER A 113 -9.10 -10.99 -14.24
C SER A 113 -10.19 -10.95 -13.15
N ASP A 114 -10.21 -11.96 -12.27
CA ASP A 114 -11.15 -12.07 -11.15
C ASP A 114 -10.76 -11.16 -9.96
N VAL A 115 -9.56 -10.58 -9.96
CA VAL A 115 -9.13 -9.63 -8.93
C VAL A 115 -9.84 -8.30 -9.12
N VAL A 116 -10.56 -7.87 -8.08
CA VAL A 116 -11.32 -6.61 -8.03
C VAL A 116 -11.01 -5.84 -6.74
N ILE A 117 -11.32 -4.55 -6.75
CA ILE A 117 -11.19 -3.67 -5.57
C ILE A 117 -12.08 -4.20 -4.42
N GLY A 118 -11.50 -4.33 -3.23
CA GLY A 118 -12.12 -4.94 -2.05
C GLY A 118 -12.38 -6.45 -2.19
N GLY A 119 -11.77 -7.10 -3.18
CA GLY A 119 -11.99 -8.52 -3.48
C GLY A 119 -11.32 -9.48 -2.48
N GLN A 120 -11.45 -10.78 -2.77
CA GLN A 120 -10.78 -11.86 -2.05
C GLN A 120 -10.17 -12.85 -3.05
N PRO A 121 -8.88 -12.68 -3.41
CA PRO A 121 -7.91 -11.76 -2.83
C PRO A 121 -8.04 -10.32 -3.35
N ALA A 122 -7.72 -9.35 -2.49
CA ALA A 122 -7.37 -7.98 -2.88
C ALA A 122 -5.85 -7.92 -3.13
N ILE A 123 -5.39 -7.12 -4.09
CA ILE A 123 -3.96 -6.97 -4.40
C ILE A 123 -3.58 -5.49 -4.45
N TYR A 124 -2.53 -5.12 -3.72
CA TYR A 124 -2.03 -3.74 -3.62
C TYR A 124 -0.71 -3.60 -4.34
N LEU A 125 -0.66 -2.71 -5.34
CA LEU A 125 0.48 -2.53 -6.21
C LEU A 125 1.34 -1.34 -5.77
N PHE A 126 2.65 -1.54 -5.81
CA PHE A 126 3.66 -0.57 -5.46
C PHE A 126 4.71 -0.46 -6.56
N GLN A 127 5.31 0.72 -6.71
CA GLN A 127 6.36 0.97 -7.70
C GLN A 127 7.58 1.63 -7.06
N ASN A 128 8.76 1.12 -7.40
CA ASN A 128 10.01 1.77 -7.04
C ASN A 128 10.24 3.01 -7.91
N LYS A 129 10.45 4.18 -7.29
CA LYS A 129 10.67 5.44 -8.03
C LYS A 129 11.97 5.45 -8.85
N LYS A 130 13.00 4.75 -8.39
CA LYS A 130 14.34 4.74 -9.00
C LYS A 130 14.42 3.75 -10.15
N THR A 131 13.88 2.54 -9.97
CA THR A 131 13.99 1.44 -10.94
C THR A 131 12.76 1.24 -11.81
N ALA A 132 11.63 1.88 -11.46
CA ALA A 132 10.31 1.65 -12.03
C ALA A 132 9.76 0.20 -11.84
N GLU A 133 10.47 -0.66 -11.09
CA GLU A 133 10.04 -2.02 -10.77
C GLU A 133 8.75 -2.03 -9.97
N TYR A 134 7.84 -2.94 -10.31
CA TYR A 134 6.60 -3.18 -9.57
C TYR A 134 6.75 -4.30 -8.55
N LYS A 135 6.22 -4.08 -7.35
CA LYS A 135 6.00 -5.11 -6.33
C LYS A 135 4.55 -5.06 -5.89
N ALA A 136 4.02 -6.16 -5.40
CA ALA A 136 2.67 -6.22 -4.86
C ALA A 136 2.61 -7.15 -3.66
N TYR A 137 1.55 -7.02 -2.87
CA TYR A 137 1.15 -8.04 -1.91
C TYR A 137 -0.35 -8.29 -2.05
N ALA A 138 -0.79 -9.50 -1.70
CA ALA A 138 -2.19 -9.89 -1.66
C ALA A 138 -2.68 -9.93 -0.21
N ASP A 139 -3.95 -9.62 -0.01
CA ASP A 139 -4.62 -9.59 1.29
C ASP A 139 -6.01 -10.23 1.17
N MET A 140 -6.41 -10.97 2.20
CA MET A 140 -7.66 -11.71 2.25
C MET A 140 -8.02 -12.09 3.70
N THR A 141 -9.27 -12.51 3.91
CA THR A 141 -9.78 -12.97 5.21
C THR A 141 -9.73 -14.47 5.36
#